data_AF-A0A562W9P0-F1
#
_entry.id   AF-A0A562W9P0-F1
#
_cell.length_a   1.000
_cell.length_b   1.000
_cell.length_c   1.000
_cell.angle_alpha   90.00
_cell.angle_beta   90.00
_cell.angle_gamma   90.00
#
_symmetry.space_group_name_H-M   'P 1'
#
loop_
_entity.id
_entity.type
_entity.pdbx_description
1 polymer ?
#
loop_
_entity_poly.entity_id
_entity_poly.type
_entity_poly.pdbx_seq_one_letter_code
_entity_poly.pdbx_strand_id
1 'polypeptide(L)'
;MPGTGLSRSTVAPLAYPHGGLGRHPTLPPGERLRVLLVEDDEGDAFLVGELLAETNSMIELLVATSLSEARQRVLGVDCVLLDLGLPDAQGLDGLRQVLDMAGGAAVCVLTGRSDEHLGIVAVAEGAQDYLVKGTVDGVLLTRALRYAVERKRADENARRLREVELRQAESARLERGLLPTPLLMERDRIAVHTFYRPGRHAALIGGDFYDVVQTRPGRIDLIVGDVCGHGVDEAALGVELRVAWRALILAGVPDDEVLPALEQVLMSERRLQEIFATVATACLDLDANRATVRLAGHPPPLLIAGGGVAPVPAPGGLLLGVRPRRPVAFDLEFSTDDWSLLMYTDGLIEGRVGDGEERLDVPGLSALVGDPANQMVPLPELPAWLVGRAEEINGGPLADDVAMLLVSRGGGR
;
A
#
# COMPACT_ATOMS: atom_id res chain seq x y z
N MET A 1 4.03 -81.34 -23.31
CA MET A 1 5.26 -80.59 -22.98
C MET A 1 4.95 -79.10 -23.13
N PRO A 2 5.45 -78.28 -22.19
CA PRO A 2 4.72 -77.29 -21.39
C PRO A 2 4.81 -75.89 -22.01
N GLY A 3 4.07 -74.84 -21.64
CA GLY A 3 3.47 -74.46 -20.36
C GLY A 3 3.69 -72.95 -20.24
N THR A 4 2.81 -72.14 -20.82
CA THR A 4 2.92 -70.68 -20.79
C THR A 4 2.22 -70.15 -19.55
N GLY A 5 3.02 -69.90 -18.50
CA GLY A 5 2.58 -69.33 -17.24
C GLY A 5 2.15 -67.88 -17.38
N LEU A 6 0.94 -67.60 -16.89
CA LEU A 6 0.46 -66.26 -16.57
C LEU A 6 1.34 -65.66 -15.47
N SER A 7 2.22 -64.72 -15.84
CA SER A 7 2.94 -63.90 -14.88
C SER A 7 1.97 -62.88 -14.29
N ARG A 8 1.66 -63.06 -13.00
CA ARG A 8 0.98 -62.08 -12.15
C ARG A 8 1.88 -60.85 -12.03
N SER A 9 1.49 -59.76 -12.70
CA SER A 9 2.03 -58.44 -12.42
C SER A 9 1.50 -57.98 -11.05
N THR A 10 2.35 -58.10 -10.03
CA THR A 10 2.13 -57.50 -8.73
C THR A 10 2.34 -56.00 -8.86
N VAL A 11 1.24 -55.26 -9.04
CA VAL A 11 1.25 -53.80 -8.95
C VAL A 11 1.55 -53.45 -7.50
N ALA A 12 2.74 -52.88 -7.26
CA ALA A 12 3.08 -52.30 -5.98
C ALA A 12 2.12 -51.13 -5.69
N PRO A 13 1.49 -51.05 -4.51
CA PRO A 13 0.63 -49.94 -4.17
C PRO A 13 1.47 -48.65 -4.11
N LEU A 14 1.09 -47.68 -4.93
CA LEU A 14 1.59 -46.31 -4.89
C LEU A 14 1.39 -45.76 -3.48
N ALA A 15 2.50 -45.50 -2.79
CA ALA A 15 2.50 -44.78 -1.53
C ALA A 15 2.03 -43.35 -1.81
N TYR A 16 0.79 -43.05 -1.42
CA TYR A 16 0.32 -41.67 -1.34
C TYR A 16 1.09 -40.95 -0.23
N PRO A 17 1.73 -39.81 -0.50
CA PRO A 17 2.29 -38.98 0.56
C PRO A 17 1.14 -38.55 1.46
N HIS A 18 1.19 -38.97 2.72
CA HIS A 18 0.25 -38.55 3.75
C HIS A 18 0.19 -37.02 3.76
N GLY A 19 -1.00 -36.50 3.44
CA GLY A 19 -1.31 -35.07 3.52
C GLY A 19 -0.96 -34.56 4.91
N GLY A 20 -0.12 -33.54 4.94
CA GLY A 20 0.24 -32.83 6.16
C GLY A 20 -1.04 -32.37 6.86
N LEU A 21 -1.29 -32.95 8.03
CA LEU A 21 -2.19 -32.38 9.02
C LEU A 21 -1.72 -30.94 9.24
N GLY A 22 -2.56 -29.99 8.82
CA GLY A 22 -2.35 -28.58 9.08
C GLY A 22 -2.09 -28.41 10.57
N ARG A 23 -0.93 -27.83 10.91
CA ARG A 23 -0.68 -27.35 12.27
C ARG A 23 -1.79 -26.37 12.60
N HIS A 24 -2.73 -26.78 13.45
CA HIS A 24 -3.66 -25.87 14.08
C HIS A 24 -2.83 -24.81 14.83
N PRO A 25 -3.10 -23.51 14.64
CA PRO A 25 -2.53 -22.49 15.50
C PRO A 25 -3.08 -22.74 16.91
N THR A 26 -2.22 -23.27 17.77
CA THR A 26 -2.47 -23.34 19.21
C THR A 26 -2.41 -21.93 19.77
N LEU A 27 -3.44 -21.51 20.50
CA LEU A 27 -3.44 -20.28 21.31
C LEU A 27 -2.11 -20.15 22.08
N PRO A 28 -1.59 -18.92 22.28
CA PRO A 28 -0.49 -18.71 23.20
C PRO A 28 -0.83 -19.34 24.56
N PRO A 29 0.10 -20.06 25.21
CA PRO A 29 -0.17 -20.68 26.51
C PRO A 29 -0.53 -19.59 27.54
N GLY A 30 -1.79 -19.56 28.01
CA GLY A 30 -2.19 -18.76 29.18
C GLY A 30 -3.46 -17.89 29.06
N GLU A 31 -4.05 -17.70 27.88
CA GLU A 31 -5.28 -16.90 27.75
C GLU A 31 -6.53 -17.69 28.19
N ARG A 32 -7.29 -17.11 29.15
CA ARG A 32 -8.60 -17.62 29.57
C ARG A 32 -9.67 -17.13 28.61
N LEU A 33 -10.51 -18.03 28.11
CA LEU A 33 -11.65 -17.70 27.26
C LEU A 33 -12.80 -17.18 28.14
N ARG A 34 -13.30 -15.97 27.90
CA ARG A 34 -14.41 -15.41 28.67
C ARG A 34 -15.72 -15.70 27.94
N VAL A 35 -16.61 -16.47 28.57
CA VAL A 35 -17.88 -16.91 27.99
C VAL A 35 -19.03 -16.35 28.80
N LEU A 36 -19.96 -15.65 28.15
CA LEU A 36 -21.20 -15.19 28.74
C LEU A 36 -22.32 -16.17 28.41
N LEU A 37 -22.77 -16.94 29.40
CA LEU A 37 -23.99 -17.71 29.32
C LEU A 37 -25.19 -16.81 29.60
N VAL A 38 -26.17 -16.82 28.70
CA VAL A 38 -27.46 -16.16 28.89
C VAL A 38 -28.53 -17.24 29.02
N GLU A 39 -28.97 -17.48 30.25
CA GLU A 39 -29.85 -18.58 30.66
C GLU A 39 -30.60 -18.15 31.93
N ASP A 40 -31.93 -18.27 31.94
CA ASP A 40 -32.76 -17.91 33.09
C ASP A 40 -33.01 -19.08 34.05
N ASP A 41 -32.90 -20.33 33.58
CA ASP A 41 -33.00 -21.51 34.43
C ASP A 41 -31.69 -21.75 35.22
N GLU A 42 -31.76 -21.61 36.54
CA GLU A 42 -30.60 -21.80 37.43
C GLU A 42 -30.01 -23.22 37.35
N GLY A 43 -30.85 -24.23 37.06
CA GLY A 43 -30.43 -25.63 36.95
C GLY A 43 -29.64 -25.89 35.67
N ASP A 44 -30.12 -25.38 34.54
CA ASP A 44 -29.41 -25.45 33.25
C ASP A 44 -28.10 -24.65 33.31
N ALA A 45 -28.12 -23.45 33.92
CA ALA A 45 -26.92 -22.65 34.12
C ALA A 45 -25.88 -23.35 35.00
N PHE A 46 -26.33 -23.99 36.09
CA PHE A 46 -25.47 -24.81 36.95
C PHE A 46 -24.85 -25.98 36.19
N LEU A 47 -25.65 -26.70 35.40
CA LEU A 47 -25.18 -27.85 34.62
C LEU A 47 -24.09 -27.45 33.60
N VAL A 48 -24.29 -26.33 32.88
CA VAL A 48 -23.28 -25.79 31.96
C VAL A 48 -21.98 -25.44 32.70
N GLY A 49 -22.09 -24.86 33.90
CA GLY A 49 -20.96 -24.57 34.77
C GLY A 49 -20.16 -25.82 35.14
N GLU A 50 -20.83 -26.89 35.57
CA GLU A 50 -20.19 -28.17 35.92
C GLU A 50 -19.52 -28.83 34.71
N LEU A 51 -20.19 -28.87 33.56
CA LEU A 51 -19.63 -29.44 32.32
C LEU A 51 -18.32 -28.74 31.89
N LEU A 52 -18.23 -27.42 32.07
CA LEU A 52 -17.02 -26.66 31.79
C LEU A 52 -15.93 -26.86 32.86
N ALA A 53 -16.31 -27.05 34.12
CA ALA A 53 -15.37 -27.28 35.22
C ALA A 53 -14.72 -28.68 35.13
N GLU A 54 -15.46 -29.72 34.74
CA GLU A 54 -14.98 -31.10 34.62
C GLU A 54 -13.82 -31.27 33.63
N THR A 55 -13.74 -30.41 32.62
CA THR A 55 -12.73 -30.49 31.55
C THR A 55 -11.40 -29.82 31.89
N ASN A 56 -11.24 -29.28 33.11
CA ASN A 56 -10.09 -28.46 33.53
C ASN A 56 -9.77 -27.34 32.52
N SER A 57 -10.84 -26.77 31.94
CA SER A 57 -10.77 -25.79 30.88
C SER A 57 -10.43 -24.41 31.41
N MET A 58 -9.57 -23.67 30.69
CA MET A 58 -9.30 -22.25 30.94
C MET A 58 -10.45 -21.37 30.42
N ILE A 59 -11.69 -21.64 30.86
CA ILE A 59 -12.89 -20.88 30.48
C ILE A 59 -13.41 -20.17 31.74
N GLU A 60 -13.58 -18.86 31.65
CA GLU A 60 -14.25 -18.04 32.66
C GLU A 60 -15.71 -17.88 32.24
N LEU A 61 -16.63 -18.46 33.01
CA LEU A 61 -18.07 -18.37 32.76
C LEU A 61 -18.68 -17.20 33.52
N LEU A 62 -19.31 -16.30 32.78
CA LEU A 62 -20.19 -15.24 33.27
C LEU A 62 -21.62 -15.67 32.99
N VAL A 63 -22.55 -15.46 33.92
CA VAL A 63 -23.97 -15.81 33.72
C VAL A 63 -24.81 -14.54 33.69
N ALA A 64 -25.81 -14.50 32.82
CA ALA A 64 -26.88 -13.51 32.77
C ALA A 64 -28.22 -14.22 32.62
N THR A 65 -29.24 -13.75 33.34
CA THR A 65 -30.58 -14.35 33.40
C THR A 65 -31.57 -13.71 32.42
N SER A 66 -31.12 -12.70 31.68
CA SER A 66 -31.92 -11.93 30.72
C SER A 66 -31.01 -11.26 29.69
N LEU A 67 -31.56 -10.87 28.54
CA LEU A 67 -30.82 -10.08 27.56
C LEU A 67 -30.42 -8.70 28.11
N SER A 68 -31.28 -8.12 28.94
CA SER A 68 -31.03 -6.85 29.61
C SER A 68 -29.78 -6.90 30.49
N GLU A 69 -29.58 -7.99 31.23
CA GLU A 69 -28.38 -8.25 32.03
C GLU A 69 -27.18 -8.60 31.16
N ALA A 70 -27.38 -9.40 30.10
CA ALA A 70 -26.34 -9.76 29.16
C ALA A 70 -25.71 -8.52 28.50
N ARG A 71 -26.52 -7.52 28.11
CA ARG A 71 -26.06 -6.25 27.53
C ARG A 71 -25.08 -5.50 28.43
N GLN A 72 -25.23 -5.59 29.75
CA GLN A 72 -24.34 -4.94 30.71
C GLN A 72 -23.00 -5.68 30.87
N ARG A 73 -22.95 -6.96 30.51
CA ARG A 73 -21.80 -7.86 30.74
C ARG A 73 -21.09 -8.33 29.48
N VAL A 74 -21.62 -8.03 28.29
CA VAL A 74 -21.10 -8.50 26.99
C VAL A 74 -19.75 -7.88 26.60
N LEU A 75 -19.36 -6.75 27.20
CA LEU A 75 -18.08 -6.12 26.88
C LEU A 75 -16.88 -6.97 27.35
N GLY A 76 -16.00 -7.30 26.39
CA GLY A 76 -14.77 -8.04 26.65
C GLY A 76 -14.95 -9.55 26.82
N VAL A 77 -16.09 -10.10 26.39
CA VAL A 77 -16.30 -11.56 26.30
C VAL A 77 -15.88 -12.07 24.92
N ASP A 78 -15.37 -13.29 24.87
CA ASP A 78 -14.97 -13.95 23.61
C ASP A 78 -16.15 -14.68 22.96
N CYS A 79 -17.05 -15.23 23.77
CA CYS A 79 -18.22 -15.97 23.30
C CYS A 79 -19.46 -15.67 24.14
N VAL A 80 -20.62 -15.62 23.51
CA VAL A 80 -21.93 -15.68 24.16
C VAL A 80 -22.51 -17.06 23.90
N LEU A 81 -22.98 -17.73 24.94
CA LEU A 81 -23.76 -18.95 24.86
C LEU A 81 -25.19 -18.60 25.22
N LEU A 82 -26.09 -18.62 24.24
CA LEU A 82 -27.43 -18.05 24.35
C LEU A 82 -28.48 -19.15 24.40
N ASP A 83 -29.28 -19.19 25.46
CA ASP A 83 -30.56 -19.88 25.42
C ASP A 83 -31.62 -19.04 24.69
N LEU A 84 -32.51 -19.70 23.94
CA LEU A 84 -33.55 -19.03 23.15
C LEU A 84 -34.89 -18.87 23.89
N GLY A 85 -35.00 -19.36 25.11
CA GLY A 85 -36.19 -19.36 25.96
C GLY A 85 -36.20 -18.32 27.07
N LEU A 86 -35.62 -17.13 26.85
CA LEU A 86 -35.45 -16.11 27.90
C LEU A 86 -36.77 -15.39 28.29
N PRO A 87 -36.84 -14.83 29.51
CA PRO A 87 -38.03 -14.12 30.00
C PRO A 87 -38.28 -12.79 29.27
N ASP A 88 -37.23 -12.14 28.75
CA ASP A 88 -37.30 -10.83 28.07
C ASP A 88 -37.10 -10.91 26.54
N ALA A 89 -36.88 -12.10 25.98
CA ALA A 89 -36.84 -12.33 24.53
C ALA A 89 -37.08 -13.80 24.17
N GLN A 90 -37.73 -14.05 23.03
CA GLN A 90 -38.03 -15.41 22.59
C GLN A 90 -37.42 -15.73 21.22
N GLY A 91 -36.87 -16.93 21.09
CA GLY A 91 -36.42 -17.47 19.82
C GLY A 91 -35.36 -16.61 19.13
N LEU A 92 -35.45 -16.53 17.80
CA LEU A 92 -34.48 -15.85 16.94
C LEU A 92 -34.42 -14.33 17.15
N ASP A 93 -35.49 -13.71 17.68
CA ASP A 93 -35.46 -12.29 18.01
C ASP A 93 -34.51 -12.00 19.17
N GLY A 94 -34.32 -12.96 20.09
CA GLY A 94 -33.29 -12.89 21.11
C GLY A 94 -31.88 -12.99 20.52
N LEU A 95 -31.68 -13.93 19.58
CA LEU A 95 -30.41 -14.07 18.87
C LEU A 95 -30.00 -12.80 18.13
N ARG A 96 -30.92 -12.18 17.37
CA ARG A 96 -30.64 -10.93 16.63
C ARG A 96 -30.16 -9.82 17.55
N GLN A 97 -30.85 -9.64 18.68
CA GLN A 97 -30.44 -8.65 19.69
C GLN A 97 -29.06 -8.94 20.28
N VAL A 98 -28.72 -10.21 20.50
CA VAL A 98 -27.39 -10.63 20.95
C VAL A 98 -26.33 -10.35 19.89
N LEU A 99 -26.56 -10.70 18.63
CA LEU A 99 -25.63 -10.45 17.53
C LEU A 99 -25.30 -8.95 17.39
N ASP A 100 -26.30 -8.09 17.57
CA ASP A 100 -26.13 -6.63 17.53
C ASP A 100 -25.29 -6.08 18.70
N MET A 101 -25.41 -6.67 19.89
CA MET A 101 -24.67 -6.22 21.08
C MET A 101 -23.33 -6.94 21.31
N ALA A 102 -23.10 -8.08 20.66
CA ALA A 102 -21.93 -8.94 20.87
C ALA A 102 -20.60 -8.31 20.40
N GLY A 103 -20.63 -7.27 19.56
CA GLY A 103 -19.47 -6.42 19.27
C GLY A 103 -18.22 -7.13 18.70
N GLY A 104 -18.37 -8.37 18.21
CA GLY A 104 -17.28 -9.21 17.71
C GLY A 104 -17.12 -10.55 18.45
N ALA A 105 -17.79 -10.76 19.59
CA ALA A 105 -17.83 -12.07 20.24
C ALA A 105 -18.52 -13.12 19.34
N ALA A 106 -18.11 -14.38 19.49
CA ALA A 106 -18.83 -15.50 18.89
C ALA A 106 -20.16 -15.70 19.63
N VAL A 107 -21.20 -16.14 18.94
CA VAL A 107 -22.51 -16.45 19.53
C VAL A 107 -22.84 -17.90 19.22
N CYS A 108 -22.88 -18.74 20.25
CA CYS A 108 -23.37 -20.10 20.19
C CYS A 108 -24.78 -20.16 20.78
N VAL A 109 -25.63 -20.98 20.20
CA VAL A 109 -27.03 -21.10 20.64
C VAL A 109 -27.25 -22.43 21.36
N LEU A 110 -27.87 -22.39 22.54
CA LEU A 110 -28.41 -23.56 23.23
C LEU A 110 -29.87 -23.74 22.79
N THR A 111 -30.22 -24.96 22.40
CA THR A 111 -31.57 -25.33 21.97
C THR A 111 -32.07 -26.53 22.75
N GLY A 112 -33.38 -26.62 22.97
CA GLY A 112 -34.02 -27.82 23.53
C GLY A 112 -34.05 -28.99 22.53
N ARG A 113 -34.26 -30.22 23.03
CA ARG A 113 -34.32 -31.44 22.18
C ARG A 113 -35.47 -31.46 21.17
N SER A 114 -36.52 -30.66 21.40
CA SER A 114 -37.66 -30.49 20.49
C SER A 114 -37.38 -29.53 19.33
N ASP A 115 -36.33 -28.72 19.41
CA ASP A 115 -36.18 -27.49 18.64
C ASP A 115 -34.90 -27.47 17.80
N GLU A 116 -34.41 -28.63 17.37
CA GLU A 116 -33.21 -28.75 16.53
C GLU A 116 -33.31 -27.93 15.23
N HIS A 117 -34.53 -27.82 14.68
CA HIS A 117 -34.80 -26.98 13.51
C HIS A 117 -34.53 -25.49 13.79
N LEU A 118 -34.81 -25.02 15.01
CA LEU A 118 -34.55 -23.66 15.45
C LEU A 118 -33.05 -23.36 15.47
N GLY A 119 -32.23 -24.34 15.88
CA GLY A 119 -30.76 -24.24 15.91
C GLY A 119 -30.13 -24.06 14.52
N ILE A 120 -30.63 -24.79 13.51
CA ILE A 120 -30.17 -24.64 12.12
C ILE A 120 -30.50 -23.23 11.60
N VAL A 121 -31.69 -22.72 11.89
CA VAL A 121 -32.08 -21.35 11.50
C VAL A 121 -31.23 -20.32 12.26
N ALA A 122 -30.88 -20.58 13.51
CA ALA A 122 -30.00 -19.72 14.31
C ALA A 122 -28.62 -19.54 13.65
N VAL A 123 -28.02 -20.61 13.12
CA VAL A 123 -26.76 -20.52 12.38
C VAL A 123 -26.91 -19.73 11.09
N ALA A 124 -28.03 -19.91 10.36
CA ALA A 124 -28.32 -19.12 9.17
C ALA A 124 -28.50 -17.62 9.45
N GLU A 125 -28.97 -17.25 10.65
CA GLU A 125 -29.11 -15.87 11.13
C GLU A 125 -27.80 -15.29 11.69
N GLY A 126 -26.73 -16.08 11.81
CA GLY A 126 -25.38 -15.59 12.14
C GLY A 126 -24.75 -16.14 13.41
N ALA A 127 -25.42 -17.06 14.13
CA ALA A 127 -24.78 -17.83 15.19
C ALA A 127 -23.62 -18.66 14.63
N GLN A 128 -22.55 -18.81 15.40
CA GLN A 128 -21.35 -19.55 14.99
C GLN A 128 -21.57 -21.06 15.08
N ASP A 129 -22.41 -21.50 16.01
CA ASP A 129 -22.79 -22.90 16.22
C ASP A 129 -24.10 -23.01 17.01
N TYR A 130 -24.71 -24.20 17.02
CA TYR A 130 -25.81 -24.54 17.92
C TYR A 130 -25.52 -25.84 18.68
N LEU A 131 -26.05 -25.92 19.89
CA LEU A 131 -25.85 -27.01 20.84
C LEU A 131 -27.21 -27.44 21.39
N VAL A 132 -27.43 -28.75 21.53
CA VAL A 132 -28.72 -29.30 21.98
C VAL A 132 -28.62 -29.73 23.46
N LYS A 133 -29.40 -29.09 24.33
CA LYS A 133 -29.46 -29.37 25.77
C LYS A 133 -29.70 -30.86 26.05
N GLY A 134 -28.98 -31.41 27.04
CA GLY A 134 -29.09 -32.81 27.45
C GLY A 134 -28.45 -33.84 26.52
N THR A 135 -27.77 -33.41 25.44
CA THR A 135 -26.98 -34.29 24.55
C THR A 135 -25.50 -33.92 24.48
N VAL A 136 -25.14 -32.77 25.04
CA VAL A 136 -23.78 -32.22 25.02
C VAL A 136 -23.07 -32.62 26.31
N ASP A 137 -21.85 -33.17 26.18
CA ASP A 137 -20.93 -33.38 27.29
C ASP A 137 -19.93 -32.19 27.41
N GLY A 138 -19.16 -32.15 28.51
CA GLY A 138 -18.24 -31.05 28.77
C GLY A 138 -17.14 -30.91 27.71
N VAL A 139 -16.72 -32.02 27.11
CA VAL A 139 -15.69 -32.05 26.06
C VAL A 139 -16.23 -31.41 24.77
N LEU A 140 -17.45 -31.79 24.36
CA LEU A 140 -18.11 -31.23 23.19
C LEU A 140 -18.41 -29.75 23.37
N LEU A 141 -18.93 -29.34 24.53
CA LEU A 141 -19.21 -27.94 24.85
C LEU A 141 -17.94 -27.07 24.75
N THR A 142 -16.86 -27.51 25.41
CA THR A 142 -15.57 -26.81 25.39
C THR A 142 -15.04 -26.68 23.98
N ARG A 143 -15.14 -27.76 23.18
CA ARG A 143 -14.68 -27.77 21.79
C ARG A 143 -15.51 -26.84 20.91
N ALA A 144 -16.83 -26.85 21.06
CA ALA A 144 -17.75 -25.99 20.32
C ALA A 144 -17.48 -24.50 20.60
N LEU A 145 -17.34 -24.11 21.87
CA LEU A 145 -17.03 -22.72 22.26
C LEU A 145 -15.69 -22.27 21.69
N ARG A 146 -14.64 -23.09 21.80
CA ARG A 146 -13.32 -22.77 21.22
C ARG A 146 -13.40 -22.62 19.71
N TYR A 147 -14.07 -23.53 19.02
CA TYR A 147 -14.19 -23.48 17.57
C TYR A 147 -15.03 -22.31 17.09
N ALA A 148 -16.09 -21.94 17.80
CA ALA A 148 -16.89 -20.77 17.50
C ALA A 148 -16.06 -19.48 17.59
N VAL A 149 -15.25 -19.34 18.64
CA VAL A 149 -14.38 -18.17 18.83
C VAL A 149 -13.28 -18.12 17.77
N GLU A 150 -12.59 -19.24 17.50
CA GLU A 150 -11.57 -19.27 16.46
C GLU A 150 -12.14 -19.00 15.07
N ARG A 151 -13.34 -19.52 14.76
CA ARG A 151 -14.04 -19.22 13.50
C ARG A 151 -14.39 -17.74 13.40
N LYS A 152 -14.94 -17.14 14.46
CA LYS A 152 -15.26 -15.71 14.50
C LYS A 152 -14.03 -14.83 14.29
N ARG A 153 -12.93 -15.13 14.99
CA ARG A 153 -11.63 -14.43 14.83
C ARG A 153 -11.08 -14.58 13.41
N ALA A 154 -11.16 -15.77 12.83
CA ALA A 154 -10.72 -16.02 11.45
C ALA A 154 -11.55 -15.22 10.44
N ASP A 155 -12.87 -15.19 10.59
CA ASP A 155 -13.77 -14.43 9.72
C ASP A 155 -13.53 -12.92 9.81
N GLU A 156 -13.32 -12.39 11.02
CA GLU A 156 -13.00 -10.96 11.22
C GLU A 156 -11.65 -10.58 10.63
N ASN A 157 -10.62 -11.41 10.84
CA ASN A 157 -9.30 -11.20 10.25
C ASN A 157 -9.37 -11.25 8.73
N ALA A 158 -10.11 -12.21 8.15
CA ALA A 158 -10.31 -12.28 6.70
C ALA A 158 -11.04 -11.06 6.14
N ARG A 159 -12.04 -10.52 6.86
CA ARG A 159 -12.73 -9.28 6.48
C ARG A 159 -11.79 -8.08 6.52
N ARG A 160 -11.03 -7.90 7.60
CA ARG A 160 -10.05 -6.81 7.74
C ARG A 160 -8.97 -6.87 6.66
N LEU A 161 -8.44 -8.06 6.38
CA LEU A 161 -7.47 -8.25 5.30
C LEU A 161 -8.05 -7.83 3.95
N ARG A 162 -9.27 -8.27 3.64
CA ARG A 162 -9.95 -7.90 2.39
C ARG A 162 -10.22 -6.40 2.29
N GLU A 163 -10.59 -5.73 3.38
CA GLU A 163 -10.76 -4.27 3.39
C GLU A 163 -9.43 -3.54 3.13
N VAL A 164 -8.33 -4.00 3.73
CA VAL A 164 -6.99 -3.46 3.47
C VAL A 164 -6.57 -3.68 2.01
N GLU A 165 -6.76 -4.90 1.48
CA GLU A 165 -6.46 -5.23 0.08
C GLU A 165 -7.26 -4.35 -0.90
N LEU A 166 -8.55 -4.13 -0.64
CA LEU A 166 -9.40 -3.27 -1.47
C LEU A 166 -8.91 -1.82 -1.46
N ARG A 167 -8.57 -1.28 -0.29
CA ARG A 167 -8.01 0.08 -0.17
C ARG A 167 -6.67 0.21 -0.89
N GLN A 168 -5.79 -0.78 -0.75
CA GLN A 168 -4.50 -0.81 -1.45
C GLN A 168 -4.68 -0.88 -2.98
N ALA A 169 -5.61 -1.70 -3.46
CA ALA A 169 -5.91 -1.82 -4.89
C ALA A 169 -6.48 -0.52 -5.47
N GLU A 170 -7.32 0.19 -4.71
CA GLU A 170 -7.85 1.50 -5.09
C GLU A 170 -6.75 2.57 -5.16
N SER A 171 -5.89 2.67 -4.14
CA SER A 171 -4.71 3.55 -4.13
C SER A 171 -3.82 3.32 -5.34
N ALA A 172 -3.40 2.07 -5.56
CA ALA A 172 -2.51 1.70 -6.65
C ALA A 172 -3.12 1.92 -8.04
N ARG A 173 -4.46 1.96 -8.14
CA ARG A 173 -5.17 2.31 -9.39
C ARG A 173 -5.19 3.81 -9.60
N LEU A 174 -5.44 4.61 -8.56
CA LEU A 174 -5.42 6.06 -8.62
C LEU A 174 -4.01 6.55 -9.00
N GLU A 175 -2.98 6.05 -8.32
CA GLU A 175 -1.57 6.37 -8.60
C GLU A 175 -1.22 6.10 -10.08
N ARG A 176 -1.47 4.88 -10.58
CA ARG A 176 -1.21 4.53 -11.99
C ARG A 176 -2.01 5.38 -12.98
N GLY A 177 -3.21 5.80 -12.61
CA GLY A 177 -4.04 6.66 -13.46
C GLY A 177 -3.54 8.09 -13.55
N LEU A 178 -2.75 8.53 -12.57
CA LEU A 178 -2.31 9.92 -12.44
C LEU A 178 -0.87 10.13 -12.94
N LEU A 179 -0.04 9.08 -12.91
CA LEU A 179 1.29 9.12 -13.54
C LEU A 179 1.19 9.28 -15.07
N PRO A 180 2.11 10.06 -15.70
CA PRO A 180 2.12 10.23 -17.14
C PRO A 180 2.41 8.92 -17.87
N THR A 181 1.79 8.74 -19.03
CA THR A 181 2.34 7.84 -20.05
C THR A 181 3.25 8.66 -20.96
N PRO A 182 4.57 8.38 -21.01
CA PRO A 182 5.49 9.10 -21.90
C PRO A 182 5.04 9.02 -23.36
N LEU A 183 5.01 10.17 -24.04
CA LEU A 183 4.73 10.24 -25.47
C LEU A 183 6.05 10.25 -26.23
N LEU A 184 6.54 9.06 -26.60
CA LEU A 184 7.81 8.90 -27.32
C LEU A 184 7.60 8.12 -28.60
N MET A 185 8.09 8.68 -29.71
CA MET A 185 8.07 8.08 -31.04
C MET A 185 9.38 7.32 -31.33
N GLU A 186 10.53 7.83 -30.92
CA GLU A 186 11.87 7.31 -31.25
C GLU A 186 12.52 6.51 -30.11
N ARG A 187 11.88 5.40 -29.70
CA ARG A 187 12.38 4.54 -28.61
C ARG A 187 13.71 3.82 -28.91
N ASP A 188 14.13 3.80 -30.17
CA ASP A 188 15.39 3.17 -30.58
C ASP A 188 16.60 4.12 -30.46
N ARG A 189 16.37 5.44 -30.40
CA ARG A 189 17.43 6.46 -30.28
C ARG A 189 17.66 6.90 -28.85
N ILE A 190 16.63 6.81 -28.01
CA ILE A 190 16.68 7.25 -26.63
C ILE A 190 15.95 6.28 -25.71
N ALA A 191 16.51 6.04 -24.54
CA ALA A 191 15.85 5.33 -23.45
C ALA A 191 15.33 6.33 -22.43
N VAL A 192 14.11 6.10 -21.94
CA VAL A 192 13.48 6.92 -20.91
C VAL A 192 13.02 6.01 -19.79
N HIS A 193 13.50 6.31 -18.58
CA HIS A 193 13.17 5.60 -17.36
C HIS A 193 12.59 6.58 -16.35
N THR A 194 11.39 6.26 -15.88
CA THR A 194 10.65 7.08 -14.93
C THR A 194 10.58 6.35 -13.60
N PHE A 195 10.77 7.06 -12.51
CA PHE A 195 10.68 6.50 -11.18
C PHE A 195 9.87 7.43 -10.29
N TYR A 196 8.98 6.86 -9.49
CA TYR A 196 8.19 7.57 -8.51
C TYR A 196 8.11 6.76 -7.23
N ARG A 197 8.36 7.42 -6.09
CA ARG A 197 8.21 6.82 -4.76
C ARG A 197 7.48 7.81 -3.85
N PRO A 198 6.33 7.43 -3.30
CA PRO A 198 5.65 8.27 -2.35
C PRO A 198 6.41 8.35 -1.02
N GLY A 199 6.37 9.51 -0.37
CA GLY A 199 6.89 9.79 0.95
C GLY A 199 6.03 9.18 2.06
N ARG A 200 6.37 9.47 3.32
CA ARG A 200 5.72 8.86 4.51
C ARG A 200 4.34 9.42 4.86
N HIS A 201 3.92 10.51 4.23
CA HIS A 201 2.65 11.15 4.54
C HIS A 201 1.50 10.30 4.01
N ALA A 202 0.40 10.19 4.77
CA ALA A 202 -0.77 9.37 4.43
C ALA A 202 -1.57 9.86 3.19
N ALA A 203 -1.00 10.75 2.39
CA ALA A 203 -1.52 11.16 1.09
C ALA A 203 -1.16 10.09 0.06
N LEU A 204 -2.12 9.71 -0.78
CA LEU A 204 -1.94 8.69 -1.82
C LEU A 204 -0.97 9.16 -2.93
N ILE A 205 -0.69 10.47 -3.01
CA ILE A 205 0.05 11.14 -4.09
C ILE A 205 0.70 12.41 -3.52
N GLY A 206 1.92 12.68 -3.98
CA GLY A 206 2.71 13.86 -3.68
C GLY A 206 2.52 15.06 -4.59
N GLY A 207 3.11 16.19 -4.22
CA GLY A 207 3.23 17.38 -5.06
C GLY A 207 4.16 17.18 -6.26
N ASP A 208 5.03 16.18 -6.20
CA ASP A 208 5.96 15.76 -7.25
C ASP A 208 5.29 15.35 -8.56
N PHE A 209 5.76 15.92 -9.67
CA PHE A 209 5.32 15.56 -11.01
C PHE A 209 6.47 15.54 -12.02
N TYR A 210 6.28 14.75 -13.08
CA TYR A 210 7.17 14.72 -14.23
C TYR A 210 6.37 14.44 -15.50
N ASP A 211 6.98 14.70 -16.66
CA ASP A 211 6.44 14.26 -17.94
C ASP A 211 7.49 14.27 -19.06
N VAL A 212 7.21 13.52 -20.13
CA VAL A 212 8.03 13.42 -21.34
C VAL A 212 7.15 13.43 -22.58
N VAL A 213 7.43 14.37 -23.48
CA VAL A 213 6.70 14.54 -24.72
C VAL A 213 7.66 14.70 -25.89
N GLN A 214 7.46 13.89 -26.92
CA GLN A 214 8.08 14.05 -28.22
C GLN A 214 7.03 14.58 -29.20
N THR A 215 7.20 15.84 -29.62
CA THR A 215 6.29 16.50 -30.57
C THR A 215 6.62 16.19 -32.03
N ARG A 216 7.91 15.95 -32.33
CA ARG A 216 8.42 15.64 -33.67
C ARG A 216 9.72 14.82 -33.57
N PRO A 217 10.15 14.15 -34.66
CA PRO A 217 11.45 13.47 -34.68
C PRO A 217 12.59 14.40 -34.27
N GLY A 218 13.52 13.86 -33.49
CA GLY A 218 14.71 14.53 -32.98
C GLY A 218 14.47 15.52 -31.84
N ARG A 219 13.22 15.86 -31.48
CA ARG A 219 12.92 16.78 -30.37
C ARG A 219 12.19 16.09 -29.23
N ILE A 220 12.72 16.19 -28.02
CA ILE A 220 12.11 15.62 -26.81
C ILE A 220 12.07 16.68 -25.72
N ASP A 221 10.88 16.97 -25.22
CA ASP A 221 10.63 17.91 -24.15
C ASP A 221 10.40 17.12 -22.84
N LEU A 222 11.05 17.56 -21.76
CA LEU A 222 11.03 16.94 -20.43
C LEU A 222 10.64 17.98 -19.38
N ILE A 223 9.92 17.55 -18.35
CA ILE A 223 9.66 18.33 -17.14
C ILE A 223 9.77 17.45 -15.89
N VAL A 224 10.33 18.01 -14.83
CA VAL A 224 10.21 17.53 -13.44
C VAL A 224 9.90 18.75 -12.57
N GLY A 225 9.03 18.59 -11.59
CA GLY A 225 8.71 19.64 -10.65
C GLY A 225 8.14 19.10 -9.36
N ASP A 226 8.09 19.98 -8.37
CA ASP A 226 7.56 19.72 -7.04
C ASP A 226 6.73 20.92 -6.58
N VAL A 227 5.58 20.67 -5.98
CA VAL A 227 4.68 21.65 -5.39
C VAL A 227 4.86 21.62 -3.88
N CYS A 228 5.21 22.75 -3.28
CA CYS A 228 5.50 22.78 -1.86
C CYS A 228 4.28 22.40 -1.01
N GLY A 229 4.54 21.67 0.07
CA GLY A 229 3.51 21.16 0.96
C GLY A 229 3.25 19.69 0.73
N HIS A 230 2.30 19.13 1.47
CA HIS A 230 1.96 17.71 1.37
C HIS A 230 0.45 17.55 1.46
N GLY A 231 -0.14 16.77 0.56
CA GLY A 231 -1.58 16.54 0.59
C GLY A 231 -2.21 16.40 -0.78
N VAL A 232 -3.53 16.23 -0.73
CA VAL A 232 -4.35 15.99 -1.93
C VAL A 232 -4.44 17.25 -2.80
N ASP A 233 -4.42 18.44 -2.21
CA ASP A 233 -4.53 19.70 -2.95
C ASP A 233 -3.22 20.02 -3.70
N GLU A 234 -2.06 19.81 -3.08
CA GLU A 234 -0.74 19.96 -3.70
C GLU A 234 -0.53 18.94 -4.82
N ALA A 235 -0.94 17.69 -4.60
CA ALA A 235 -0.92 16.66 -5.62
C ALA A 235 -1.83 16.97 -6.82
N ALA A 236 -3.02 17.52 -6.57
CA ALA A 236 -3.93 17.95 -7.63
C ALA A 236 -3.30 19.08 -8.46
N LEU A 237 -2.68 20.07 -7.80
CA LEU A 237 -2.00 21.16 -8.48
C LEU A 237 -0.79 20.66 -9.30
N GLY A 238 0.00 19.71 -8.79
CA GLY A 238 1.09 19.09 -9.55
C GLY A 238 0.59 18.40 -10.82
N VAL A 239 -0.55 17.69 -10.74
CA VAL A 239 -1.22 17.09 -11.90
C VAL A 239 -1.68 18.16 -12.90
N GLU A 240 -2.28 19.25 -12.43
CA GLU A 240 -2.74 20.36 -13.26
C GLU A 240 -1.58 21.03 -14.01
N LEU A 241 -0.48 21.33 -13.32
CA LEU A 241 0.73 21.91 -13.91
C LEU A 241 1.34 21.00 -14.97
N ARG A 242 1.44 19.70 -14.69
CA ARG A 242 1.92 18.70 -15.65
C ARG A 242 1.03 18.62 -16.89
N VAL A 243 -0.29 18.57 -16.71
CA VAL A 243 -1.25 18.50 -17.83
C VAL A 243 -1.22 19.78 -18.65
N ALA A 244 -1.16 20.94 -18.00
CA ALA A 244 -1.00 22.23 -18.65
C ALA A 244 0.29 22.29 -19.45
N TRP A 245 1.42 21.85 -18.88
CA TRP A 245 2.71 21.78 -19.57
C TRP A 245 2.61 20.91 -20.82
N ARG A 246 2.08 19.69 -20.69
CA ARG A 246 1.89 18.77 -21.82
C ARG A 246 1.05 19.41 -22.93
N ALA A 247 -0.04 20.07 -22.57
CA ALA A 247 -0.91 20.75 -23.53
C ALA A 247 -0.19 21.89 -24.27
N LEU A 248 0.60 22.70 -23.56
CA LEU A 248 1.39 23.81 -24.13
C LEU A 248 2.45 23.29 -25.12
N ILE A 249 3.16 22.22 -24.75
CA ILE A 249 4.16 21.58 -25.63
C ILE A 249 3.51 21.02 -26.89
N LEU A 250 2.40 20.29 -26.76
CA LEU A 250 1.66 19.74 -27.91
C LEU A 250 1.06 20.82 -28.80
N ALA A 251 0.70 21.97 -28.23
CA ALA A 251 0.21 23.14 -28.97
C ALA A 251 1.33 23.93 -29.68
N GLY A 252 2.60 23.58 -29.48
CA GLY A 252 3.75 24.26 -30.09
C GLY A 252 4.00 25.66 -29.53
N VAL A 253 3.63 25.89 -28.26
CA VAL A 253 3.95 27.15 -27.58
C VAL A 253 5.47 27.33 -27.54
N PRO A 254 6.00 28.54 -27.81
CA PRO A 254 7.44 28.80 -27.72
C PRO A 254 8.01 28.45 -26.34
N ASP A 255 9.18 27.80 -26.32
CA ASP A 255 9.81 27.26 -25.11
C ASP A 255 9.99 28.30 -23.98
N ASP A 256 10.21 29.57 -24.34
CA ASP A 256 10.38 30.68 -23.40
C ASP A 256 9.06 31.24 -22.84
N GLU A 257 7.92 30.85 -23.39
CA GLU A 257 6.56 31.20 -22.93
C GLU A 257 5.91 30.09 -22.10
N VAL A 258 6.44 28.86 -22.13
CA VAL A 258 5.86 27.71 -21.40
C VAL A 258 5.86 27.95 -19.88
N LEU A 259 7.01 28.26 -19.29
CA LEU A 259 7.11 28.49 -17.83
C LEU A 259 6.32 29.73 -17.36
N PRO A 260 6.33 30.87 -18.09
CA PRO A 260 5.40 31.97 -17.82
C PRO A 260 3.92 31.59 -17.85
N ALA A 261 3.50 30.67 -18.73
CA ALA A 261 2.13 30.19 -18.75
C ALA A 261 1.84 29.26 -17.55
N LEU A 262 2.78 28.38 -17.16
CA LEU A 262 2.64 27.56 -15.95
C LEU A 262 2.56 28.41 -14.68
N GLU A 263 3.33 29.49 -14.59
CA GLU A 263 3.22 30.47 -13.50
C GLU A 263 1.77 30.99 -13.37
N GLN A 264 1.11 31.29 -14.50
CA GLN A 264 -0.28 31.77 -14.47
C GLN A 264 -1.26 30.70 -13.99
N VAL A 265 -1.07 29.44 -14.41
CA VAL A 265 -1.89 28.30 -13.94
C VAL A 265 -1.69 28.09 -12.45
N LEU A 266 -0.45 28.06 -11.98
CA LEU A 266 -0.16 27.95 -10.54
C LEU A 266 -0.85 29.05 -9.75
N MET A 267 -0.76 30.29 -10.23
CA MET A 267 -1.35 31.45 -9.55
C MET A 267 -2.88 31.43 -9.55
N SER A 268 -3.52 30.83 -10.57
CA SER A 268 -4.98 30.74 -10.65
C SER A 268 -5.56 29.62 -9.81
N GLU A 269 -4.89 28.47 -9.78
CA GLU A 269 -5.41 27.25 -9.16
C GLU A 269 -4.98 27.06 -7.70
N ARG A 270 -3.88 27.71 -7.25
CA ARG A 270 -3.43 27.55 -5.86
C ARG A 270 -4.47 28.05 -4.86
N ARG A 271 -4.69 27.26 -3.80
CA ARG A 271 -5.65 27.59 -2.73
C ARG A 271 -5.11 28.60 -1.71
N LEU A 272 -3.80 28.59 -1.48
CA LEU A 272 -3.10 29.44 -0.52
C LEU A 272 -2.04 30.27 -1.23
N GLN A 273 -1.78 31.48 -0.73
CA GLN A 273 -0.82 32.41 -1.36
C GLN A 273 0.64 31.94 -1.18
N GLU A 274 0.86 31.10 -0.19
CA GLU A 274 2.14 30.53 0.20
C GLU A 274 2.54 29.33 -0.68
N ILE A 275 1.63 28.80 -1.50
CA ILE A 275 1.92 27.68 -2.40
C ILE A 275 2.80 28.18 -3.56
N PHE A 276 3.91 27.49 -3.75
CA PHE A 276 4.89 27.66 -4.82
C PHE A 276 5.28 26.30 -5.39
N ALA A 277 5.95 26.30 -6.54
CA ALA A 277 6.49 25.08 -7.15
C ALA A 277 7.92 25.29 -7.66
N THR A 278 8.74 24.25 -7.53
CA THR A 278 10.02 24.17 -8.22
C THR A 278 9.84 23.42 -9.53
N VAL A 279 10.49 23.85 -10.61
CA VAL A 279 10.41 23.19 -11.92
C VAL A 279 11.77 23.17 -12.62
N ALA A 280 12.15 22.02 -13.17
CA ALA A 280 13.18 21.89 -14.18
C ALA A 280 12.57 21.42 -15.50
N THR A 281 12.96 22.05 -16.60
CA THR A 281 12.61 21.63 -17.96
C THR A 281 13.86 21.43 -18.80
N ALA A 282 13.81 20.47 -19.71
CA ALA A 282 14.85 20.23 -20.70
C ALA A 282 14.23 19.97 -22.07
N CYS A 283 14.74 20.63 -23.10
CA CYS A 283 14.36 20.39 -24.49
C CYS A 283 15.58 19.81 -25.22
N LEU A 284 15.50 18.55 -25.62
CA LEU A 284 16.56 17.81 -26.29
C LEU A 284 16.41 17.95 -27.80
N ASP A 285 17.50 18.27 -28.50
CA ASP A 285 17.66 18.14 -29.94
C ASP A 285 18.67 17.02 -30.23
N LEU A 286 18.17 15.86 -30.61
CA LEU A 286 18.97 14.65 -30.84
C LEU A 286 19.82 14.74 -32.11
N ASP A 287 19.41 15.53 -33.09
CA ASP A 287 20.15 15.64 -34.34
C ASP A 287 21.36 16.56 -34.17
N ALA A 288 21.19 17.63 -33.39
CA ALA A 288 22.28 18.52 -33.01
C ALA A 288 23.03 18.10 -31.74
N ASN A 289 22.59 17.03 -31.08
CA ASN A 289 23.14 16.52 -29.83
C ASN A 289 23.33 17.62 -28.76
N ARG A 290 22.26 18.38 -28.52
CA ARG A 290 22.21 19.46 -27.53
C ARG A 290 20.93 19.41 -26.71
N ALA A 291 20.94 20.06 -25.57
CA ALA A 291 19.77 20.28 -24.73
C ALA A 291 19.69 21.75 -24.31
N THR A 292 18.47 22.29 -24.20
CA THR A 292 18.25 23.58 -23.54
C THR A 292 17.54 23.34 -22.21
N VAL A 293 18.18 23.70 -21.10
CA VAL A 293 17.69 23.52 -19.73
C VAL A 293 17.22 24.84 -19.15
N ARG A 294 16.10 24.83 -18.42
CA ARG A 294 15.58 25.97 -17.65
C ARG A 294 15.16 25.53 -16.26
N LEU A 295 15.60 26.26 -15.24
CA LEU A 295 15.30 25.98 -13.83
C LEU A 295 14.49 27.14 -13.21
N ALA A 296 13.43 26.79 -12.50
CA ALA A 296 12.63 27.67 -11.66
C ALA A 296 12.71 27.15 -10.21
N GLY A 297 13.78 27.51 -9.50
CA GLY A 297 14.04 27.11 -8.12
C GLY A 297 14.43 25.65 -7.90
N HIS A 298 14.43 24.83 -8.95
CA HIS A 298 14.63 23.39 -8.88
C HIS A 298 16.12 23.00 -8.83
N PRO A 299 16.48 21.87 -8.20
CA PRO A 299 17.84 21.32 -8.27
C PRO A 299 18.30 21.11 -9.73
N PRO A 300 19.60 21.34 -10.03
CA PRO A 300 20.12 21.13 -11.37
C PRO A 300 20.10 19.64 -11.74
N PRO A 301 19.70 19.26 -12.96
CA PRO A 301 19.84 17.90 -13.46
C PRO A 301 21.29 17.43 -13.41
N LEU A 302 21.52 16.12 -13.24
CA LEU A 302 22.85 15.54 -13.34
C LEU A 302 23.09 15.01 -14.76
N LEU A 303 24.22 15.40 -15.35
CA LEU A 303 24.74 14.83 -16.58
C LEU A 303 25.72 13.69 -16.23
N ILE A 304 25.48 12.52 -16.81
CA ILE A 304 26.33 11.34 -16.73
C ILE A 304 26.90 11.11 -18.13
N ALA A 305 28.21 11.26 -18.29
CA ALA A 305 28.86 11.06 -19.58
C ALA A 305 30.36 10.79 -19.39
N GLY A 306 30.91 9.90 -20.21
CA GLY A 306 32.36 9.63 -20.26
C GLY A 306 32.91 9.10 -18.93
N GLY A 307 32.09 8.36 -18.16
CA GLY A 307 32.44 7.85 -16.84
C GLY A 307 32.46 8.89 -15.72
N GLY A 308 31.97 10.11 -15.98
CA GLY A 308 31.86 11.19 -14.99
C GLY A 308 30.41 11.61 -14.76
N VAL A 309 30.18 12.25 -13.61
CA VAL A 309 28.88 12.82 -13.22
C VAL A 309 29.09 14.27 -12.82
N ALA A 310 28.27 15.18 -13.35
CA ALA A 310 28.29 16.58 -12.95
C ALA A 310 26.90 17.21 -13.02
N PRO A 311 26.55 18.13 -12.10
CA PRO A 311 25.35 18.93 -12.23
C PRO A 311 25.44 19.84 -13.46
N VAL A 312 24.35 19.93 -14.23
CA VAL A 312 24.22 20.89 -15.33
C VAL A 312 24.31 22.30 -14.76
N PRO A 313 25.22 23.17 -15.23
CA PRO A 313 25.46 24.49 -14.63
C PRO A 313 24.42 25.53 -15.08
N ALA A 314 23.14 25.13 -15.11
CA ALA A 314 22.02 26.00 -15.41
C ALA A 314 21.74 26.94 -14.23
N PRO A 315 21.45 28.24 -14.46
CA PRO A 315 21.11 29.15 -13.37
C PRO A 315 19.79 28.76 -12.69
N GLY A 316 19.81 28.58 -11.35
CA GLY A 316 18.70 28.04 -10.57
C GLY A 316 17.36 28.80 -10.60
N GLY A 317 17.29 30.04 -11.07
CA GLY A 317 16.02 30.78 -11.19
C GLY A 317 15.27 31.03 -9.86
N LEU A 318 14.08 31.63 -9.95
CA LEU A 318 13.15 31.76 -8.81
C LEU A 318 12.06 30.70 -8.94
N LEU A 319 11.53 30.25 -7.80
CA LEU A 319 10.40 29.33 -7.73
C LEU A 319 9.17 29.95 -8.40
N LEU A 320 8.35 29.11 -9.02
CA LEU A 320 7.03 29.53 -9.50
C LEU A 320 6.15 29.87 -8.30
N GLY A 321 5.27 30.87 -8.37
CA GLY A 321 4.39 31.24 -7.25
C GLY A 321 4.92 32.34 -6.32
N VAL A 322 6.23 32.62 -6.36
CA VAL A 322 6.86 33.61 -5.47
C VAL A 322 6.97 34.98 -6.15
N ARG A 323 7.62 35.03 -7.32
CA ARG A 323 7.74 36.25 -8.11
C ARG A 323 7.95 35.90 -9.58
N PRO A 324 7.03 36.29 -10.48
CA PRO A 324 7.15 36.01 -11.90
C PRO A 324 8.47 36.53 -12.47
N ARG A 325 9.34 35.62 -12.89
CA ARG A 325 10.59 35.93 -13.59
C ARG A 325 10.84 34.85 -14.61
N ARG A 326 11.19 35.25 -15.84
CA ARG A 326 11.55 34.32 -16.91
C ARG A 326 12.82 33.55 -16.50
N PRO A 327 12.77 32.21 -16.43
CA PRO A 327 13.95 31.39 -16.23
C PRO A 327 14.96 31.57 -17.37
N VAL A 328 16.23 31.57 -17.03
CA VAL A 328 17.31 31.73 -18.00
C VAL A 328 17.54 30.39 -18.71
N ALA A 329 17.59 30.40 -20.04
CA ALA A 329 17.95 29.24 -20.83
C ALA A 329 19.46 28.96 -20.67
N PHE A 330 19.79 27.69 -20.44
CA PHE A 330 21.15 27.18 -20.46
C PHE A 330 21.27 26.14 -21.58
N ASP A 331 22.11 26.42 -22.58
CA ASP A 331 22.37 25.48 -23.66
C ASP A 331 23.52 24.53 -23.26
N LEU A 332 23.20 23.24 -23.26
CA LEU A 332 24.09 22.13 -22.96
C LEU A 332 24.42 21.41 -24.26
N GLU A 333 25.71 21.30 -24.57
CA GLU A 333 26.20 20.47 -25.69
C GLU A 333 26.70 19.13 -25.16
N PHE A 334 26.27 18.04 -25.78
CA PHE A 334 26.77 16.71 -25.44
C PHE A 334 28.00 16.40 -26.29
N SER A 335 29.10 16.00 -25.63
CA SER A 335 30.38 15.73 -26.29
C SER A 335 30.39 14.45 -27.13
N THR A 336 29.47 13.52 -26.87
CA THR A 336 29.34 12.21 -27.52
C THR A 336 27.87 11.86 -27.70
N ASP A 337 27.59 10.80 -28.47
CA ASP A 337 26.26 10.17 -28.56
C ASP A 337 25.99 9.18 -27.41
N ASP A 338 26.74 9.30 -26.31
CA ASP A 338 26.70 8.40 -25.16
C ASP A 338 26.62 9.19 -23.85
N TRP A 339 25.40 9.39 -23.35
CA TRP A 339 25.13 10.23 -22.18
C TRP A 339 23.81 9.85 -21.51
N SER A 340 23.68 10.18 -20.23
CA SER A 340 22.41 10.21 -19.52
C SER A 340 22.18 11.55 -18.83
N LEU A 341 20.94 12.01 -18.84
CA LEU A 341 20.47 13.16 -18.08
C LEU A 341 19.49 12.67 -17.01
N LEU A 342 19.82 12.91 -15.74
CA LEU A 342 18.98 12.58 -14.59
C LEU A 342 18.36 13.86 -14.03
N MET A 343 17.04 13.98 -14.16
CA MET A 343 16.23 15.00 -13.49
C MET A 343 15.53 14.36 -12.29
N TYR A 344 15.42 15.10 -11.17
CA TYR A 344 14.97 14.54 -9.90
C TYR A 344 14.40 15.63 -9.00
N THR A 345 13.42 15.30 -8.17
CA THR A 345 12.87 16.19 -7.13
C THR A 345 13.74 16.21 -5.89
N ASP A 346 13.57 17.22 -5.05
CA ASP A 346 14.44 17.46 -3.91
C ASP A 346 14.27 16.43 -2.77
N GLY A 347 13.16 15.71 -2.70
CA GLY A 347 12.97 14.63 -1.73
C GLY A 347 14.09 13.57 -1.73
N LEU A 348 14.78 13.38 -2.85
CA LEU A 348 15.97 12.51 -2.93
C LEU A 348 17.18 13.10 -2.19
N ILE A 349 17.40 14.41 -2.30
CA ILE A 349 18.58 15.12 -1.75
C ILE A 349 18.33 15.73 -0.37
N GLU A 350 17.07 15.80 0.05
CA GLU A 350 16.63 16.23 1.38
C GLU A 350 16.92 15.18 2.47
N GLY A 351 17.17 13.92 2.09
CA GLY A 351 17.53 12.83 3.01
C GLY A 351 18.78 13.15 3.83
N ARG A 352 18.81 12.70 5.09
CA ARG A 352 19.92 12.98 6.02
C ARG A 352 21.13 12.08 5.74
N VAL A 353 22.31 12.55 6.10
CA VAL A 353 23.55 11.78 6.08
C VAL A 353 23.96 11.42 7.50
N GLY A 354 23.75 10.15 7.88
CA GLY A 354 24.05 9.66 9.23
C GLY A 354 23.15 10.26 10.32
N ASP A 355 23.64 10.30 11.56
CA ASP A 355 22.88 10.80 12.72
C ASP A 355 22.86 12.35 12.82
N GLY A 356 23.39 13.06 11.82
CA GLY A 356 23.48 14.52 11.79
C GLY A 356 22.28 15.23 11.17
N GLU A 357 22.39 16.55 11.02
CA GLU A 357 21.44 17.41 10.28
C GLU A 357 21.93 17.72 8.86
N GLU A 358 23.04 17.11 8.43
CA GLU A 358 23.55 17.26 7.06
C GLU A 358 22.66 16.50 6.08
N ARG A 359 22.32 17.14 4.96
CA ARG A 359 21.49 16.57 3.89
C ARG A 359 22.38 15.95 2.83
N LEU A 360 21.85 14.98 2.09
CA LEU A 360 22.56 14.32 0.99
C LEU A 360 23.00 15.31 -0.07
N ASP A 361 22.19 16.34 -0.33
CA ASP A 361 22.47 17.44 -1.25
C ASP A 361 22.89 17.03 -2.68
N VAL A 362 23.19 18.02 -3.53
CA VAL A 362 23.56 17.78 -4.94
C VAL A 362 24.96 17.15 -5.05
N PRO A 363 26.00 17.65 -4.33
CA PRO A 363 27.27 16.95 -4.22
C PRO A 363 27.17 15.49 -3.79
N GLY A 364 26.40 15.17 -2.74
CA GLY A 364 26.29 13.79 -2.26
C GLY A 364 25.53 12.89 -3.24
N LEU A 365 24.46 13.39 -3.89
CA LEU A 365 23.83 12.65 -4.98
C LEU A 365 24.77 12.42 -6.16
N SER A 366 25.56 13.42 -6.54
CA SER A 366 26.57 13.29 -7.60
C SER A 366 27.61 12.21 -7.26
N ALA A 367 28.02 12.14 -5.99
CA ALA A 367 28.92 11.09 -5.49
C ALA A 367 28.26 9.70 -5.53
N LEU A 368 26.98 9.57 -5.19
CA LEU A 368 26.24 8.30 -5.28
C LEU A 368 26.10 7.82 -6.73
N VAL A 369 25.77 8.71 -7.66
CA VAL A 369 25.69 8.36 -9.08
C VAL A 369 27.08 8.00 -9.62
N GLY A 370 28.13 8.66 -9.15
CA GLY A 370 29.52 8.37 -9.51
C GLY A 370 30.14 7.14 -8.82
N ASP A 371 29.42 6.48 -7.90
CA ASP A 371 29.92 5.32 -7.17
C ASP A 371 30.23 4.17 -8.15
N PRO A 372 31.43 3.54 -8.09
CA PRO A 372 31.75 2.37 -8.91
C PRO A 372 30.72 1.23 -8.81
N ALA A 373 30.02 1.08 -7.67
CA ALA A 373 28.95 0.11 -7.49
C ALA A 373 27.78 0.32 -8.48
N ASN A 374 27.53 1.56 -8.92
CA ASN A 374 26.55 1.87 -9.96
C ASN A 374 26.88 1.19 -11.28
N GLN A 375 28.16 0.97 -11.62
CA GLN A 375 28.55 0.37 -12.91
C GLN A 375 27.96 -1.02 -13.14
N MET A 376 27.60 -1.73 -12.06
CA MET A 376 26.96 -3.05 -12.13
C MET A 376 25.43 -2.99 -12.19
N VAL A 377 24.82 -1.82 -11.95
CA VAL A 377 23.37 -1.65 -11.94
C VAL A 377 22.89 -1.38 -13.37
N PRO A 378 21.87 -2.09 -13.88
CA PRO A 378 21.25 -1.71 -15.15
C PRO A 378 20.71 -0.28 -15.10
N LEU A 379 20.89 0.52 -16.16
CA LEU A 379 20.35 1.90 -16.21
C LEU A 379 18.86 2.00 -15.85
N PRO A 380 17.96 1.08 -16.27
CA PRO A 380 16.56 1.12 -15.86
C PRO A 380 16.34 0.99 -14.34
N GLU A 381 17.28 0.36 -13.63
CA GLU A 381 17.21 0.10 -12.18
C GLU A 381 17.95 1.16 -11.36
N LEU A 382 18.73 2.03 -12.02
CA LEU A 382 19.54 3.06 -11.37
C LEU A 382 18.70 3.97 -10.45
N PRO A 383 17.54 4.51 -10.85
CA PRO A 383 16.72 5.33 -9.95
C PRO A 383 16.34 4.58 -8.67
N ALA A 384 15.88 3.33 -8.77
CA ALA A 384 15.50 2.55 -7.60
C ALA A 384 16.69 2.29 -6.67
N TRP A 385 17.86 2.01 -7.24
CA TRP A 385 19.11 1.83 -6.51
C TRP A 385 19.53 3.11 -5.78
N LEU A 386 19.48 4.27 -6.43
CA LEU A 386 19.84 5.56 -5.83
C LEU A 386 19.01 5.86 -4.59
N VAL A 387 17.70 5.68 -4.67
CA VAL A 387 16.85 5.94 -3.50
C VAL A 387 17.11 4.91 -2.39
N GLY A 388 17.34 3.63 -2.73
CA GLY A 388 17.70 2.63 -1.70
C GLY A 388 18.97 3.02 -0.95
N ARG A 389 19.99 3.52 -1.65
CA ARG A 389 21.21 4.05 -1.04
C ARG A 389 20.96 5.30 -0.21
N ALA A 390 20.12 6.21 -0.70
CA ALA A 390 19.72 7.41 0.05
C ALA A 390 18.97 7.04 1.35
N GLU A 391 18.08 6.06 1.33
CA GLU A 391 17.36 5.57 2.51
C GLU A 391 18.29 4.89 3.52
N GLU A 392 19.26 4.10 3.04
CA GLU A 392 20.29 3.50 3.90
C GLU A 392 21.13 4.58 4.61
N ILE A 393 21.52 5.63 3.89
CA ILE A 393 22.29 6.76 4.43
C ILE A 393 21.43 7.60 5.40
N ASN A 394 20.14 7.73 5.12
CA ASN A 394 19.15 8.44 5.95
C ASN A 394 18.72 7.65 7.20
N GLY A 395 19.05 6.36 7.29
CA GLY A 395 18.63 5.50 8.42
C GLY A 395 17.18 5.03 8.34
N GLY A 396 16.56 5.09 7.15
CA GLY A 396 15.20 4.63 6.89
C GLY A 396 14.54 5.35 5.71
N PRO A 397 13.26 5.05 5.42
CA PRO A 397 12.52 5.68 4.33
C PRO A 397 12.56 7.21 4.38
N LEU A 398 12.67 7.85 3.21
CA LEU A 398 12.68 9.30 3.03
C LEU A 398 11.35 9.92 3.48
N ALA A 399 11.40 11.19 3.91
CA ALA A 399 10.23 11.89 4.42
C ALA A 399 9.30 12.36 3.30
N ASP A 400 9.90 12.80 2.20
CA ASP A 400 9.24 13.42 1.06
C ASP A 400 9.10 12.47 -0.13
N ASP A 401 8.28 12.86 -1.08
CA ASP A 401 8.11 12.16 -2.34
C ASP A 401 9.38 12.24 -3.20
N VAL A 402 9.58 11.24 -4.07
CA VAL A 402 10.71 11.22 -5.00
C VAL A 402 10.23 10.88 -6.39
N ALA A 403 10.28 11.86 -7.29
CA ALA A 403 10.19 11.67 -8.73
C ALA A 403 11.56 11.77 -9.38
N MET A 404 11.85 10.85 -10.30
CA MET A 404 13.02 10.91 -11.16
C MET A 404 12.70 10.58 -12.60
N LEU A 405 13.42 11.27 -13.48
CA LEU A 405 13.39 11.05 -14.91
C LEU A 405 14.83 10.88 -15.41
N LEU A 406 15.15 9.67 -15.85
CA LEU A 406 16.44 9.31 -16.43
C LEU A 406 16.27 9.14 -17.94
N VAL A 407 16.98 9.96 -18.70
CA VAL A 407 16.96 9.92 -20.17
C VAL A 407 18.36 9.62 -20.68
N SER A 408 18.49 8.59 -21.51
CA SER A 408 19.80 8.09 -21.94
C SER A 408 19.87 7.92 -23.46
N ARG A 409 20.97 8.36 -24.06
CA ARG A 409 21.36 8.04 -25.43
C ARG A 409 22.58 7.13 -25.39
N GLY A 410 22.61 6.09 -26.22
CA GLY A 410 23.70 5.13 -26.24
C GLY A 410 23.70 4.20 -25.00
N GLY A 411 24.88 3.97 -24.43
CA GLY A 411 25.07 3.20 -23.20
C GLY A 411 24.81 4.00 -21.91
N GLY A 412 24.76 5.33 -22.02
CA GLY A 412 24.33 6.28 -21.00
C GLY A 412 25.25 6.39 -19.77
N ARG A 413 26.55 6.11 -19.89
CA ARG A 413 27.48 6.08 -18.74
C ARG A 413 28.80 6.83 -18.96
#